data_AF-Q4PJG6-F1
#
_entry.id   AF-Q4PJG6-F1
#
_cell.length_a   1.000
_cell.length_b   1.000
_cell.length_c   1.000
_cell.angle_alpha   90.00
_cell.angle_beta   90.00
_cell.angle_gamma   90.00
#
_symmetry.space_group_name_H-M   'P 1'
#
loop_
_entity.id
_entity.type
_entity.pdbx_description
1 polymer ?
#
loop_
_entity_poly.entity_id
_entity_poly.type
_entity_poly.pdbx_seq_one_letter_code
_entity_poly.pdbx_strand_id
1 'polypeptide(L)'
;MSFPNWHQRPEKFDSDTAVAGKLDGETFVRVADQFISLANQRNKKIDATELQMVMLFAAARYAAHVGKNVLESPDQEAFITHMSAQYADMLRGHLADPNV
;
A
#
# COMPACT_ATOMS: atom_id res chain seq x y z
N MET A 1 -14.75 2.23 -14.96
CA MET A 1 -14.86 1.32 -13.81
C MET A 1 -14.45 2.08 -12.56
N SER A 2 -15.15 1.89 -11.43
CA SER A 2 -14.72 2.47 -10.15
C SER A 2 -13.80 1.48 -9.45
N PHE A 3 -12.56 1.85 -9.17
CA PHE A 3 -11.66 1.01 -8.39
C PHE A 3 -12.09 1.03 -6.91
N PRO A 4 -12.12 -0.12 -6.23
CA PRO A 4 -12.54 -0.18 -4.84
C PRO A 4 -11.47 0.44 -3.94
N ASN A 5 -11.88 0.89 -2.75
CA ASN A 5 -10.97 1.52 -1.80
C ASN A 5 -10.04 0.47 -1.15
N TRP A 6 -8.93 0.11 -1.81
CA TRP A 6 -8.10 -1.04 -1.46
C TRP A 6 -7.36 -0.92 -0.12
N HIS A 7 -7.21 0.29 0.42
CA HIS A 7 -6.67 0.48 1.77
C HIS A 7 -7.72 0.31 2.88
N GLN A 8 -9.02 0.42 2.55
CA GLN A 8 -10.08 0.15 3.53
C GLN A 8 -10.25 -1.36 3.68
N ARG A 9 -9.86 -1.87 4.85
CA ARG A 9 -9.99 -3.28 5.21
C ARG A 9 -10.69 -3.41 6.56
N PRO A 10 -11.49 -4.47 6.76
CA PRO A 10 -12.06 -4.74 8.08
C PRO A 10 -10.93 -4.95 9.10
N GLU A 11 -11.05 -4.33 10.26
CA GLU A 11 -10.03 -4.35 11.33
C GLU A 11 -9.77 -5.77 11.86
N LYS A 12 -10.76 -6.66 11.76
CA LYS A 12 -10.67 -8.05 12.24
C LYS A 12 -11.00 -9.01 11.10
N PHE A 13 -10.31 -10.15 11.11
CA PHE A 13 -10.68 -11.29 10.27
C PHE A 13 -12.07 -11.81 10.69
N ASP A 14 -12.94 -11.96 9.71
CA ASP A 14 -14.25 -12.59 9.84
C ASP A 14 -14.34 -13.70 8.79
N SER A 15 -14.49 -14.94 9.25
CA SER A 15 -14.53 -16.12 8.37
C SER A 15 -15.73 -16.13 7.43
N ASP A 16 -16.83 -15.46 7.80
CA ASP A 16 -18.07 -15.46 7.03
C ASP A 16 -18.03 -14.43 5.89
N THR A 17 -17.16 -13.41 6.00
CA THR A 17 -16.94 -12.36 4.98
C THR A 17 -15.56 -12.40 4.33
N ALA A 18 -14.70 -13.35 4.72
CA ALA A 18 -13.37 -13.53 4.17
C ALA A 18 -13.43 -13.90 2.68
N VAL A 19 -12.80 -13.08 1.84
CA VAL A 19 -12.62 -13.38 0.42
C VAL A 19 -11.28 -14.09 0.24
N ALA A 20 -11.31 -15.31 -0.30
CA ALA A 20 -10.12 -16.09 -0.58
C ALA A 20 -9.08 -15.28 -1.38
N GLY A 21 -7.83 -15.25 -0.91
CA GLY A 21 -6.74 -14.47 -1.52
C GLY A 21 -6.68 -12.99 -1.12
N LYS A 22 -7.58 -12.48 -0.28
CA LYS A 22 -7.49 -11.13 0.30
C LYS A 22 -7.02 -11.18 1.75
N LEU A 23 -6.16 -10.22 2.12
CA LEU A 23 -5.72 -10.02 3.50
C LEU A 23 -6.79 -9.28 4.31
N ASP A 24 -7.06 -9.73 5.54
CA ASP A 24 -7.74 -8.93 6.56
C ASP A 24 -6.85 -7.74 7.03
N GLY A 25 -7.40 -6.85 7.85
CA GLY A 25 -6.69 -5.65 8.31
C GLY A 25 -5.42 -5.96 9.11
N GLU A 26 -5.48 -6.90 10.06
CA GLU A 26 -4.32 -7.26 10.90
C GLU A 26 -3.19 -7.87 10.07
N THR A 27 -3.53 -8.82 9.19
CA THR A 27 -2.57 -9.50 8.31
C THR A 27 -2.00 -8.51 7.29
N PHE A 28 -2.80 -7.57 6.79
CA PHE A 28 -2.31 -6.50 5.90
C PHE A 28 -1.24 -5.66 6.57
N VAL A 29 -1.48 -5.18 7.80
CA VAL A 29 -0.50 -4.40 8.57
C VAL A 29 0.75 -5.24 8.83
N ARG A 30 0.60 -6.50 9.27
CA ARG A 30 1.73 -7.38 9.55
C ARG A 30 2.61 -7.63 8.33
N VAL A 31 2.02 -7.76 7.14
CA VAL A 31 2.79 -7.90 5.89
C VAL A 31 3.46 -6.58 5.52
N ALA A 32 2.79 -5.43 5.70
CA ALA A 32 3.39 -4.12 5.49
C ALA A 32 4.61 -3.88 6.41
N ASP A 33 4.54 -4.31 7.68
CA ASP A 33 5.62 -4.21 8.66
C ASP A 33 6.90 -4.95 8.23
N GLN A 34 6.79 -5.97 7.38
CA GLN A 34 7.97 -6.67 6.85
C GLN A 34 8.76 -5.77 5.89
N PHE A 35 8.09 -4.94 5.09
CA PHE A 35 8.74 -3.95 4.23
C PHE A 35 9.39 -2.84 5.06
N ILE A 36 8.70 -2.37 6.11
CA ILE A 36 9.25 -1.38 7.05
C ILE A 36 10.47 -1.95 7.78
N SER A 37 10.41 -3.20 8.23
CA SER A 37 11.53 -3.88 8.88
C SER A 37 12.75 -3.98 7.97
N LEU A 38 12.53 -4.28 6.69
CA LEU A 38 13.60 -4.26 5.69
C LEU A 38 14.17 -2.85 5.53
N ALA A 39 13.33 -1.82 5.41
CA ALA A 39 13.78 -0.43 5.32
C ALA A 39 14.61 -0.04 6.55
N ASN A 40 14.16 -0.36 7.76
CA ASN A 40 14.87 -0.10 9.02
C ASN A 40 16.21 -0.83 9.09
N GLN A 41 16.32 -2.04 8.56
CA GLN A 41 17.59 -2.74 8.47
C GLN A 41 18.59 -1.99 7.56
N ARG A 42 18.11 -1.40 6.46
CA ARG A 42 18.92 -0.61 5.52
C ARG A 42 19.24 0.79 6.04
N ASN A 43 18.37 1.37 6.85
CA ASN A 43 18.52 2.72 7.42
C ASN A 43 19.79 2.88 8.28
N LYS A 44 20.36 1.76 8.74
CA LYS A 44 21.67 1.74 9.41
C LYS A 44 22.84 2.25 8.54
N LYS A 45 22.64 2.35 7.22
CA LYS A 45 23.68 2.70 6.23
C LYS A 45 23.21 3.66 5.14
N ILE A 46 21.91 3.91 5.01
CA ILE A 46 21.30 4.71 3.96
C ILE A 46 20.33 5.68 4.65
N ASP A 47 20.35 6.94 4.27
CA ASP A 47 19.48 7.95 4.89
C ASP A 47 18.00 7.60 4.72
N ALA A 48 17.21 7.88 5.77
CA ALA A 48 15.78 7.58 5.77
C ALA A 48 15.02 8.29 4.62
N THR A 49 15.46 9.48 4.21
CA THR A 49 14.88 10.22 3.07
C THR A 49 15.11 9.50 1.74
N GLU A 50 16.30 8.91 1.54
CA GLU A 50 16.60 8.08 0.38
C GLU A 50 15.78 6.79 0.39
N LEU A 51 15.68 6.14 1.56
CA LEU A 51 14.86 4.94 1.70
C LEU A 51 13.37 5.20 1.47
N GLN A 52 12.86 6.36 1.88
CA GLN A 52 11.49 6.77 1.58
C GLN A 52 11.26 6.88 0.07
N MET A 53 12.19 7.51 -0.66
CA MET A 53 12.11 7.60 -2.12
C MET A 53 12.24 6.22 -2.79
N VAL A 54 13.08 5.33 -2.27
CA VAL A 54 13.20 3.95 -2.76
C VAL A 54 11.90 3.18 -2.55
N MET A 55 11.25 3.31 -1.39
CA MET A 55 9.96 2.66 -1.10
C MET A 55 8.87 3.18 -2.04
N LEU A 56 8.78 4.49 -2.25
CA LEU A 56 7.81 5.09 -3.17
C LEU A 56 8.04 4.61 -4.62
N PHE A 57 9.30 4.56 -5.06
CA PHE A 57 9.66 4.05 -6.39
C PHE A 57 9.31 2.57 -6.56
N ALA A 58 9.59 1.75 -5.54
CA ALA A 58 9.23 0.33 -5.54
C ALA A 58 7.70 0.13 -5.59
N ALA A 59 6.94 0.91 -4.80
CA ALA A 59 5.49 0.90 -4.82
C ALA A 59 4.93 1.27 -6.20
N ALA A 60 5.48 2.32 -6.84
CA ALA A 60 5.07 2.73 -8.19
C ALA A 60 5.33 1.63 -9.23
N ARG A 61 6.48 0.95 -9.18
CA ARG A 61 6.78 -0.18 -10.08
C ARG A 61 5.81 -1.34 -9.88
N TYR A 62 5.48 -1.67 -8.64
CA TYR A 62 4.55 -2.74 -8.36
C TYR A 62 3.12 -2.36 -8.79
N ALA A 63 2.70 -1.13 -8.54
CA ALA A 63 1.42 -0.59 -9.01
C ALA A 63 1.32 -0.65 -10.54
N ALA A 64 2.38 -0.28 -11.27
CA ALA A 64 2.42 -0.39 -12.73
C ALA A 64 2.27 -1.85 -13.21
N HIS A 65 2.94 -2.80 -12.53
CA HIS A 65 2.77 -4.22 -12.84
C HIS A 65 1.33 -4.69 -12.62
N VAL A 66 0.71 -4.33 -11.49
CA VAL A 66 -0.68 -4.67 -11.18
C VAL A 66 -1.64 -4.05 -12.17
N GLY A 67 -1.55 -2.73 -12.38
CA GLY A 67 -2.45 -2.01 -13.30
C GLY A 67 -2.34 -2.50 -14.74
N LYS A 68 -1.13 -2.74 -15.24
CA LYS A 68 -0.90 -3.12 -16.63
C LYS A 68 -1.08 -4.61 -16.91
N ASN A 69 -0.57 -5.48 -16.04
CA ASN A 69 -0.45 -6.91 -16.35
C ASN A 69 -1.43 -7.79 -15.56
N VAL A 70 -1.88 -7.34 -14.38
CA VAL A 70 -2.80 -8.14 -13.54
C VAL A 70 -4.24 -7.73 -13.79
N LEU A 71 -4.50 -6.42 -13.81
CA LEU A 71 -5.83 -5.86 -14.05
C LEU A 71 -6.08 -5.54 -15.52
N GLU A 72 -5.03 -5.50 -16.34
CA GLU A 72 -5.08 -5.10 -17.75
C GLU A 72 -5.89 -3.81 -17.95
N SER A 73 -5.67 -2.81 -17.08
CA SER A 73 -6.48 -1.59 -17.05
C SER A 73 -6.42 -0.87 -18.39
N PRO A 74 -7.56 -0.67 -19.08
CA PRO A 74 -7.60 0.02 -20.36
C PRO A 74 -7.37 1.53 -20.20
N ASP A 75 -7.63 2.07 -19.01
CA ASP A 75 -7.41 3.46 -18.64
C ASP A 75 -6.36 3.52 -17.52
N GLN A 76 -5.13 3.89 -17.90
CA GLN A 76 -4.00 3.96 -16.97
C GLN A 76 -4.05 5.22 -16.10
N GLU A 77 -4.57 6.33 -16.62
CA GLU A 77 -4.67 7.60 -15.88
C GLU A 77 -5.69 7.51 -14.75
N ALA A 78 -6.82 6.83 -15.00
CA ALA A 78 -7.79 6.55 -13.94
C ALA A 78 -7.18 5.68 -12.82
N PHE A 79 -6.36 4.68 -13.16
CA PHE A 79 -5.68 3.84 -12.18
C PHE A 79 -4.63 4.63 -11.38
N ILE A 80 -3.81 5.45 -12.05
CA ILE A 80 -2.81 6.32 -11.41
C ILE A 80 -3.49 7.29 -10.43
N THR A 81 -4.58 7.93 -10.88
CA THR A 81 -5.36 8.86 -10.05
C THR A 81 -5.90 8.15 -8.81
N HIS A 82 -6.46 6.96 -8.99
CA HIS A 82 -6.96 6.15 -7.87
C HIS A 82 -5.84 5.81 -6.87
N MET A 83 -4.73 5.21 -7.33
CA MET A 83 -3.61 4.84 -6.46
C MET A 83 -3.00 6.03 -5.73
N SER A 84 -2.91 7.19 -6.39
CA SER A 84 -2.41 8.42 -5.77
C SER A 84 -3.33 8.91 -4.66
N ALA A 85 -4.65 8.85 -4.87
CA ALA A 85 -5.63 9.20 -3.84
C ALA A 85 -5.54 8.26 -2.63
N GLN A 86 -5.41 6.95 -2.87
CA GLN A 86 -5.23 5.95 -1.79
C GLN A 86 -3.99 6.27 -0.93
N TYR A 87 -2.85 6.56 -1.57
CA TYR A 87 -1.62 6.91 -0.87
C TYR A 87 -1.77 8.21 -0.06
N ALA A 88 -2.37 9.24 -0.65
CA ALA A 88 -2.59 10.51 0.02
C ALA A 88 -3.49 10.36 1.25
N ASP A 89 -4.53 9.53 1.18
CA ASP A 89 -5.43 9.26 2.29
C ASP A 89 -4.71 8.52 3.43
N MET A 90 -3.95 7.46 3.12
CA MET A 90 -3.15 6.74 4.12
C MET A 90 -2.10 7.64 4.78
N LEU A 91 -1.39 8.44 3.99
CA LEU A 91 -0.38 9.37 4.50
C LEU A 91 -1.01 10.43 5.42
N ARG A 92 -2.17 10.98 5.03
CA ARG A 92 -2.93 11.89 5.91
C ARG A 92 -3.34 11.23 7.22
N GLY A 93 -3.78 9.98 7.17
CA GLY A 93 -4.12 9.19 8.36
C GLY A 93 -2.93 9.03 9.32
N HIS A 94 -1.76 8.63 8.81
CA HIS A 94 -0.56 8.47 9.63
C HIS A 94 -0.01 9.80 10.17
N LEU A 95 0.00 10.86 9.37
CA LEU A 95 0.45 12.19 9.86
C LEU A 95 -0.49 12.81 10.89
N ALA A 96 -1.75 12.39 10.94
CA ALA A 96 -2.70 12.80 11.97
C ALA A 96 -2.53 12.01 13.28
N ASP A 97 -1.81 10.89 13.28
CA ASP A 97 -1.50 10.13 14.49
C ASP A 97 -0.42 10.86 15.29
N PRO A 98 -0.69 11.26 16.55
CA PRO A 98 0.30 11.93 17.38
C PRO A 98 1.49 11.04 17.79
N ASN A 99 1.43 9.73 17.53
CA ASN A 99 2.45 8.75 17.93
C ASN A 99 3.30 8.23 16.77
N VAL A 100 3.19 8.82 15.57
CA VAL A 100 4.10 8.53 14.44
C VAL A 100 5.54 8.93 14.76
#